data_AF-A0A4Y9RHI5-F1
#
_entry.id   AF-A0A4Y9RHI5-F1
#
_cell.length_a   1.000
_cell.length_b   1.000
_cell.length_c   1.000
_cell.angle_alpha   90.00
_cell.angle_beta   90.00
_cell.angle_gamma   90.00
#
_symmetry.space_group_name_H-M   'P 1'
#
loop_
_entity.id
_entity.type
_entity.pdbx_description
1 polymer ?
#
loop_
_entity_poly.entity_id
_entity_poly.type
_entity_poly.pdbx_seq_one_letter_code
_entity_poly.pdbx_strand_id
1 'polypeptide(L)'
;MPLQPQLNLRLGFGRLGYSYSGHTDTVDYDLSLKARTYDALLDYYPTQGGSFRITGGLAYNGNKIDVRAKPSAAGSYALQGKVYNAADVGQVTGNVDFGKVSPYLGIGWNTHPQDKGWSVSSDVGVLFQGSPRTTLSNSGCKAPDAVCSQFNADIQREAGALNDEVSKFKLYPVLRIGLSYKF
;
A
#
# COMPACT_ATOMS: atom_id res chain seq x y z
N MET A 1 10.08 -43.57 -0.34
CA MET A 1 10.43 -42.86 0.91
C MET A 1 10.20 -41.36 0.67
N PRO A 2 9.19 -40.70 1.27
CA PRO A 2 8.92 -39.29 0.97
C PRO A 2 9.78 -38.36 1.84
N LEU A 3 10.71 -37.67 1.19
CA LEU A 3 11.57 -36.59 1.73
C LEU A 3 11.01 -35.26 1.17
N GLN A 4 10.18 -34.42 1.78
CA GLN A 4 9.66 -34.22 3.13
C GLN A 4 8.18 -33.76 3.01
N PRO A 5 7.20 -34.34 3.73
CA PRO A 5 5.77 -34.01 3.62
C PRO A 5 5.34 -32.64 4.18
N GLN A 6 6.28 -31.71 4.36
CA GLN A 6 6.13 -30.53 5.21
C GLN A 6 6.16 -29.20 4.45
N LEU A 7 6.26 -29.22 3.12
CA LEU A 7 6.37 -28.01 2.31
C LEU A 7 5.23 -27.94 1.29
N ASN A 8 4.48 -26.82 1.30
CA ASN A 8 3.48 -26.53 0.28
C ASN A 8 3.86 -25.24 -0.46
N LEU A 9 3.66 -25.22 -1.78
CA LEU A 9 3.74 -24.02 -2.59
C LEU A 9 2.34 -23.42 -2.75
N ARG A 10 2.24 -22.11 -2.58
CA ARG A 10 1.02 -21.34 -2.78
C ARG A 10 1.28 -20.21 -3.76
N LEU A 11 0.39 -20.09 -4.73
CA LEU A 11 0.34 -18.96 -5.65
C LEU A 11 -0.97 -18.21 -5.43
N GLY A 12 -0.90 -16.90 -5.27
CA GLY A 12 -2.03 -16.03 -5.03
C GLY A 12 -2.14 -14.93 -6.08
N PHE A 13 -3.38 -14.54 -6.37
CA PHE A 13 -3.70 -13.39 -7.19
C PHE A 13 -4.87 -12.63 -6.54
N GLY A 14 -4.71 -11.32 -6.42
CA GLY A 14 -5.70 -10.41 -5.86
C GLY A 14 -5.83 -9.16 -6.71
N ARG A 15 -7.07 -8.70 -6.89
CA ARG A 15 -7.37 -7.43 -7.53
C ARG A 15 -8.47 -6.72 -6.76
N LEU A 16 -8.19 -5.50 -6.33
CA LEU A 16 -9.15 -4.63 -5.66
C LEU A 16 -9.12 -3.26 -6.34
N GLY A 17 -10.30 -2.72 -6.63
CA GLY A 17 -10.46 -1.34 -7.07
C GLY A 17 -11.37 -0.63 -6.08
N TYR A 18 -10.86 0.40 -5.42
CA TYR A 18 -11.63 1.23 -4.49
C TYR A 18 -11.42 2.69 -4.83
N SER A 19 -12.52 3.42 -5.01
CA SER A 19 -12.54 4.86 -5.24
C SER A 19 -13.20 5.52 -4.03
N TYR A 20 -12.48 6.41 -3.37
CA TYR A 20 -12.97 7.17 -2.22
C TYR A 20 -12.87 8.67 -2.51
N SER A 21 -13.99 9.37 -2.38
CA SER A 21 -14.05 10.83 -2.35
C SER A 21 -14.20 11.27 -0.90
N GLY A 22 -13.23 12.00 -0.38
CA GLY A 22 -13.24 12.51 0.99
C GLY A 22 -13.17 14.03 1.05
N HIS A 23 -13.70 14.58 2.13
CA HIS A 23 -13.62 15.99 2.47
C HIS A 23 -12.89 16.12 3.82
N THR A 24 -11.84 16.93 3.88
CA THR A 24 -11.29 17.46 5.14
C THR A 24 -11.69 18.93 5.22
N ASP A 25 -11.74 19.50 6.43
CA ASP A 25 -12.17 20.88 6.74
C ASP A 25 -11.50 22.00 5.91
N THR A 26 -10.48 21.68 5.10
CA THR A 26 -9.73 22.63 4.27
C THR A 26 -9.58 22.21 2.80
N VAL A 27 -9.77 20.94 2.42
CA VAL A 27 -9.48 20.44 1.06
C VAL A 27 -10.35 19.22 0.71
N ASP A 28 -10.87 19.21 -0.52
CA ASP A 28 -11.50 18.04 -1.15
C ASP A 28 -10.43 17.16 -1.80
N TYR A 29 -10.53 15.84 -1.65
CA TYR A 29 -9.58 14.91 -2.27
C TYR A 29 -10.27 13.67 -2.85
N ASP A 30 -9.87 13.34 -4.07
CA ASP A 30 -10.23 12.07 -4.71
C ASP A 30 -9.07 11.09 -4.55
N LEU A 31 -9.32 10.01 -3.80
CA LEU A 31 -8.39 8.90 -3.64
C LEU A 31 -8.86 7.73 -4.52
N SER A 32 -8.06 7.40 -5.53
CA SER A 32 -8.29 6.21 -6.36
C SER A 32 -7.25 5.16 -6.02
N LEU A 33 -7.68 4.10 -5.32
CA LEU A 33 -6.83 2.98 -4.96
C LEU A 33 -7.07 1.81 -5.92
N LYS A 34 -6.06 1.52 -6.74
CA LYS A 34 -6.04 0.32 -7.59
C LYS A 34 -4.98 -0.63 -7.05
N ALA A 35 -5.44 -1.70 -6.43
CA ALA A 35 -4.57 -2.73 -5.89
C ALA A 35 -4.56 -3.96 -6.79
N ARG A 36 -3.37 -4.42 -7.14
CA ARG A 36 -3.13 -5.69 -7.83
C ARG A 36 -1.97 -6.37 -7.14
N THR A 37 -2.22 -7.57 -6.63
CA THR A 37 -1.23 -8.33 -5.89
C THR A 37 -1.09 -9.70 -6.53
N TYR A 38 0.14 -10.13 -6.71
CA TYR A 38 0.48 -11.52 -7.01
C TYR A 38 1.39 -12.00 -5.90
N ASP A 39 1.24 -13.22 -5.43
CA ASP A 39 2.11 -13.76 -4.40
C ASP A 39 2.54 -15.19 -4.70
N ALA A 40 3.77 -15.49 -4.32
CA ALA A 40 4.36 -16.82 -4.36
C ALA A 40 4.93 -17.11 -2.98
N LEU A 41 4.28 -18.02 -2.26
CA LEU A 41 4.53 -18.32 -0.86
C LEU A 41 4.84 -19.80 -0.68
N LEU A 42 5.77 -20.08 0.23
CA LEU A 42 6.10 -21.42 0.70
C LEU A 42 5.62 -21.57 2.13
N ASP A 43 4.79 -22.57 2.37
CA ASP A 43 4.33 -22.96 3.69
C ASP A 43 5.15 -24.13 4.19
N TYR A 44 5.80 -23.95 5.33
CA TYR A 44 6.50 -24.99 6.06
C TYR A 44 5.69 -25.42 7.28
N TYR A 45 5.44 -26.72 7.44
CA TYR A 45 4.74 -27.32 8.57
C TYR A 45 5.76 -28.02 9.47
N PRO A 46 6.12 -27.44 10.64
CA PRO A 46 7.14 -28.01 11.52
C PRO A 46 6.75 -29.38 12.10
N THR A 47 5.44 -29.64 12.27
CA THR A 47 4.91 -30.89 12.81
C THR A 47 4.19 -31.68 11.73
N GLN A 48 4.44 -32.99 11.69
CA GLN A 48 3.76 -33.89 10.75
C GLN A 48 2.26 -33.95 11.08
N GLY A 49 1.41 -33.62 10.11
CA GLY A 49 -0.04 -33.55 10.32
C GLY A 49 -0.53 -32.34 11.12
N GLY A 50 0.36 -31.41 11.46
CA GLY A 50 0.02 -30.24 12.24
C GLY A 50 -0.75 -29.18 11.45
N SER A 51 -1.59 -28.43 12.16
CA SER A 51 -2.33 -27.28 11.64
C SER A 51 -1.46 -26.03 11.46
N PHE A 52 -0.35 -25.93 12.19
CA PHE A 52 0.52 -24.75 12.21
C PHE A 52 1.49 -24.74 11.03
N ARG A 53 1.62 -23.58 10.39
CA ARG A 53 2.59 -23.33 9.31
C ARG A 53 3.34 -22.03 9.51
N ILE A 54 4.58 -22.03 9.03
CA ILE A 54 5.39 -20.85 8.82
C ILE A 54 5.39 -20.57 7.32
N THR A 55 5.00 -19.37 6.93
CA THR A 55 4.85 -18.98 5.54
C THR A 55 5.93 -17.97 5.19
N GLY A 56 6.73 -18.25 4.15
CA GLY A 56 7.73 -17.32 3.63
C GLY A 56 7.63 -17.19 2.13
N GLY A 57 7.85 -16.00 1.58
CA GLY A 57 7.81 -15.83 0.13
C GLY A 57 7.92 -14.40 -0.34
N LEU A 58 7.41 -14.16 -1.54
CA LEU A 58 7.43 -12.84 -2.18
C LEU A 58 6.02 -12.50 -2.64
N ALA A 59 5.63 -11.24 -2.44
CA ALA A 59 4.45 -10.67 -3.05
C ALA A 59 4.87 -9.56 -4.02
N TYR A 60 4.39 -9.64 -5.26
CA TYR A 60 4.43 -8.53 -6.18
C TYR A 60 3.25 -7.60 -5.93
N ASN A 61 3.54 -6.35 -5.60
CA ASN A 61 2.54 -5.33 -5.35
C ASN A 61 2.53 -4.28 -6.46
N GLY A 62 1.43 -4.19 -7.21
CA GLY A 62 1.18 -3.16 -8.22
C GLY A 62 0.37 -1.97 -7.70
N ASN A 63 0.25 -1.79 -6.38
CA ASN A 63 -0.52 -0.71 -5.78
C ASN A 63 0.02 0.65 -6.23
N LYS A 64 -0.88 1.49 -6.74
CA LYS A 64 -0.62 2.90 -7.01
C LYS A 64 -1.62 3.74 -6.24
N ILE A 65 -1.13 4.81 -5.63
CA ILE A 65 -1.97 5.83 -5.02
C ILE A 65 -1.71 7.14 -5.76
N ASP A 66 -2.70 7.54 -6.55
CA ASP A 66 -2.72 8.84 -7.21
C ASP A 66 -3.46 9.82 -6.30
N VAL A 67 -2.80 10.91 -5.92
CA VAL A 67 -3.36 11.96 -5.07
C VAL A 67 -3.46 13.25 -5.87
N ARG A 68 -4.67 13.78 -6.02
CA ARG A 68 -4.91 15.10 -6.61
C ARG A 68 -5.42 16.03 -5.54
N ALA A 69 -4.64 17.06 -5.20
CA ALA A 69 -5.09 18.10 -4.29
C ALA A 69 -6.11 19.00 -5.02
N LYS A 70 -7.35 19.06 -4.55
CA LYS A 70 -8.29 20.08 -5.01
C LYS A 70 -8.11 21.35 -4.16
N PRO A 71 -8.30 22.54 -4.74
CA PRO A 71 -8.40 23.76 -3.94
C PRO A 71 -9.54 23.66 -2.93
N SER A 72 -9.44 24.39 -1.83
CA SER A 72 -10.56 24.60 -0.89
C SER A 72 -11.77 25.20 -1.61
N ALA A 73 -12.95 25.18 -0.97
CA ALA A 73 -14.14 25.86 -1.48
C ALA A 73 -13.91 27.37 -1.73
N ALA A 74 -12.90 27.97 -1.09
CA ALA A 74 -12.47 29.35 -1.28
C ALA A 74 -11.43 29.52 -2.42
N GLY A 75 -11.11 28.45 -3.16
CA GLY A 75 -10.18 28.47 -4.28
C GLY A 75 -8.70 28.51 -3.88
N SER A 76 -8.35 28.06 -2.68
CA SER A 76 -6.99 28.17 -2.14
C SER A 76 -6.40 26.85 -1.65
N TYR A 77 -5.07 26.72 -1.70
CA TYR A 77 -4.28 25.67 -1.08
C TYR A 77 -3.72 26.15 0.25
N ALA A 78 -3.98 25.41 1.33
CA ALA A 78 -3.30 25.61 2.60
C ALA A 78 -2.12 24.65 2.68
N LEU A 79 -0.89 25.18 2.63
CA LEU A 79 0.36 24.40 2.72
C LEU A 79 1.21 24.99 3.83
N GLN A 80 1.60 24.18 4.82
CA GLN A 80 2.48 24.60 5.92
C GLN A 80 2.02 25.89 6.64
N GLY A 81 0.71 26.06 6.82
CA GLY A 81 0.11 27.24 7.45
C GLY A 81 0.00 28.49 6.56
N LYS A 82 0.39 28.42 5.29
CA LYS A 82 0.23 29.50 4.31
C LYS A 82 -0.89 29.19 3.33
N VAL A 83 -1.69 30.20 3.02
CA VAL A 83 -2.78 30.11 2.05
C VAL A 83 -2.32 30.66 0.71
N TYR A 84 -2.36 29.81 -0.31
CA TYR A 84 -2.02 30.14 -1.69
C TYR A 84 -3.28 30.09 -2.55
N ASN A 85 -3.55 31.11 -3.35
CA ASN A 85 -4.68 31.07 -4.28
C ASN A 85 -4.37 30.11 -5.44
N ALA A 86 -5.23 29.12 -5.66
CA ALA A 86 -5.04 28.10 -6.68
C ALA A 86 -4.98 28.67 -8.11
N ALA A 87 -5.64 29.81 -8.35
CA ALA A 87 -5.54 30.53 -9.61
C ALA A 87 -4.12 31.04 -9.92
N ASP A 88 -3.34 31.32 -8.86
CA ASP A 88 -2.00 31.91 -8.97
C ASP A 88 -0.90 30.85 -8.95
N VAL A 89 -1.11 29.73 -8.25
CA VAL A 89 -0.08 28.69 -8.06
C VAL A 89 -0.26 27.44 -8.91
N GLY A 90 -1.39 27.30 -9.61
CA GLY A 90 -1.65 26.18 -10.52
C GLY A 90 -2.09 24.89 -9.81
N GLN A 91 -1.96 23.75 -10.49
CA GLN A 91 -2.42 22.46 -9.96
C GLN A 91 -1.26 21.69 -9.31
N VAL A 92 -1.50 21.15 -8.10
CA VAL A 92 -0.58 20.27 -7.39
C VAL A 92 -1.00 18.82 -7.58
N THR A 93 -0.11 18.01 -8.15
CA THR A 93 -0.30 16.56 -8.32
C THR A 93 0.74 15.82 -7.50
N GLY A 94 0.29 14.82 -6.73
CA GLY A 94 1.14 13.91 -5.97
C GLY A 94 0.96 12.47 -6.45
N ASN A 95 2.06 11.74 -6.59
CA ASN A 95 2.03 10.31 -6.84
C ASN A 95 2.86 9.57 -5.79
N VAL A 96 2.30 8.50 -5.24
CA VAL A 96 2.98 7.61 -4.30
C VAL A 96 3.07 6.23 -4.92
N ASP A 97 4.30 5.84 -5.27
CA ASP A 97 4.63 4.53 -5.82
C ASP A 97 5.25 3.64 -4.73
N PHE A 98 4.76 2.41 -4.60
CA PHE A 98 5.31 1.42 -3.67
C PHE A 98 6.31 0.49 -4.37
N GLY A 99 7.19 -0.13 -3.58
CA GLY A 99 8.06 -1.20 -4.08
C GLY A 99 7.25 -2.30 -4.76
N LYS A 100 7.67 -2.70 -5.96
CA LYS A 100 6.94 -3.69 -6.77
C LYS A 100 7.02 -5.10 -6.22
N VAL A 101 8.07 -5.42 -5.47
CA VAL A 101 8.30 -6.75 -4.89
C VAL A 101 8.59 -6.59 -3.41
N SER A 102 7.82 -7.30 -2.61
CA SER A 102 7.83 -7.22 -1.15
C SER A 102 8.00 -8.63 -0.58
N PRO A 103 9.10 -8.92 0.14
CA PRO A 103 9.20 -10.15 0.91
C PRO A 103 8.04 -10.30 1.89
N TYR A 104 7.60 -11.53 2.10
CA TYR A 104 6.55 -11.91 3.02
C TYR A 104 7.07 -12.90 4.05
N LEU A 105 6.73 -12.66 5.32
CA LEU A 105 6.91 -13.62 6.39
C LEU A 105 5.65 -13.65 7.25
N GLY A 106 5.15 -14.85 7.53
CA GLY A 106 3.95 -15.02 8.34
C GLY A 106 3.87 -16.38 8.99
N ILE A 107 2.85 -16.54 9.82
CA ILE A 107 2.46 -17.78 10.45
C ILE A 107 0.97 -18.00 10.22
N GLY A 108 0.55 -19.25 10.15
CA GLY A 108 -0.85 -19.57 9.91
C GLY A 108 -1.27 -20.88 10.53
N TRP A 109 -2.59 -21.08 10.54
CA TRP A 109 -3.25 -22.27 11.02
C TRP A 109 -4.27 -22.75 10.00
N ASN A 110 -4.30 -24.04 9.76
CA ASN A 110 -5.31 -24.72 8.95
C ASN A 110 -6.09 -25.70 9.81
N THR A 111 -7.41 -25.68 9.74
CA THR A 111 -8.23 -26.76 10.30
C THR A 111 -8.17 -27.97 9.37
N HIS A 112 -7.75 -29.14 9.86
CA HIS A 112 -7.70 -30.40 9.09
C HIS A 112 -6.89 -30.35 7.77
N PRO A 113 -5.58 -29.98 7.78
CA PRO A 113 -4.80 -29.83 6.55
C PRO A 113 -4.56 -31.15 5.79
N GLN A 114 -4.73 -32.30 6.45
CA GLN A 114 -4.48 -33.61 5.85
C GLN A 114 -5.74 -34.30 5.34
N ASP A 115 -6.91 -33.94 5.86
CA ASP A 115 -8.16 -34.61 5.55
C ASP A 115 -8.77 -34.13 4.24
N LYS A 116 -9.53 -35.03 3.59
CA LYS A 116 -10.35 -34.66 2.44
C LYS A 116 -11.54 -33.82 2.90
N GLY A 117 -11.92 -32.83 2.10
CA GLY A 117 -13.04 -31.94 2.38
C GLY A 117 -12.64 -30.49 2.63
N TRP A 118 -13.50 -29.76 3.34
CA TRP A 118 -13.35 -28.33 3.59
C TRP A 118 -12.38 -28.06 4.75
N SER A 119 -11.51 -27.08 4.57
CA SER A 119 -10.54 -26.61 5.56
C SER A 119 -10.56 -25.08 5.61
N VAL A 120 -10.61 -24.55 6.83
CA VAL A 120 -10.49 -23.10 7.09
C VAL A 120 -9.04 -22.80 7.41
N SER A 121 -8.52 -21.75 6.81
CA SER A 121 -7.16 -21.26 7.03
C SER A 121 -7.18 -19.84 7.57
N SER A 122 -6.29 -19.57 8.51
CA SER A 122 -5.97 -18.24 9.00
C SER A 122 -4.47 -18.01 8.85
N ASP A 123 -4.07 -16.79 8.48
CA ASP A 123 -2.68 -16.42 8.21
C ASP A 123 -2.47 -14.98 8.68
N VAL A 124 -1.44 -14.77 9.48
CA VAL A 124 -0.99 -13.46 9.92
C VAL A 124 0.47 -13.31 9.56
N GLY A 125 0.81 -12.20 8.93
CA GLY A 125 2.19 -11.95 8.53
C GLY A 125 2.45 -10.49 8.22
N VAL A 126 3.65 -10.24 7.72
CA VAL A 126 4.14 -8.91 7.42
C VAL A 126 4.75 -8.94 6.03
N LEU A 127 4.35 -7.96 5.22
CA LEU A 127 4.99 -7.63 3.96
C LEU A 127 6.04 -6.54 4.18
N PHE A 128 7.26 -6.82 3.75
CA PHE A 128 8.38 -5.89 3.76
C PHE A 128 8.34 -5.08 2.45
N GLN A 129 7.43 -4.12 2.36
CA GLN A 129 7.21 -3.34 1.13
C GLN A 129 8.21 -2.22 0.87
N GLY A 130 9.08 -1.95 1.85
CA GLY A 130 10.11 -0.92 1.75
C GLY A 130 9.56 0.50 1.83
N SER A 131 10.43 1.50 1.65
CA SER A 131 9.99 2.89 1.65
C SER A 131 9.22 3.19 0.36
N PRO A 132 7.96 3.65 0.43
CA PRO A 132 7.29 4.21 -0.72
C PRO A 132 8.03 5.44 -1.26
N ARG A 133 7.94 5.65 -2.57
CA ARG A 133 8.51 6.81 -3.25
C ARG A 133 7.39 7.81 -3.50
N THR A 134 7.49 8.98 -2.86
CA THR A 134 6.58 10.10 -3.11
C THR A 134 7.17 11.02 -4.17
N THR A 135 6.34 11.47 -5.10
CA THR A 135 6.69 12.52 -6.06
C THR A 135 5.58 13.57 -6.05
N LEU A 136 5.97 14.83 -5.90
CA LEU A 136 5.07 15.97 -5.90
C LEU A 136 5.50 16.93 -7.00
N SER A 137 4.56 17.30 -7.86
CA SER A 137 4.79 18.23 -8.97
C SER A 137 3.76 19.34 -8.97
N ASN A 138 4.23 20.58 -9.16
CA ASN A 138 3.41 21.73 -9.50
C ASN A 138 3.49 21.97 -11.02
N SER A 139 2.35 22.20 -11.65
CA SER A 139 2.29 22.80 -12.99
C SER A 139 1.40 24.06 -12.99
N GLY A 140 1.93 25.15 -13.54
CA GLY A 140 1.13 26.32 -13.92
C GLY A 140 1.14 27.52 -12.97
N CYS A 141 2.19 27.71 -12.17
CA CYS A 141 2.33 28.91 -11.35
C CYS A 141 2.43 30.18 -12.23
N LYS A 142 1.56 31.15 -11.98
CA LYS A 142 1.48 32.46 -12.67
C LYS A 142 1.78 33.64 -11.74
N ALA A 143 2.05 33.37 -10.47
CA ALA A 143 2.47 34.37 -9.49
C ALA A 143 3.88 34.91 -9.78
N PRO A 144 4.31 36.01 -9.14
CA PRO A 144 5.69 36.48 -9.21
C PRO A 144 6.69 35.39 -8.81
N ASP A 145 7.89 35.38 -9.42
CA ASP A 145 8.89 34.32 -9.24
C ASP A 145 9.22 34.00 -7.77
N ALA A 146 9.25 35.02 -6.90
CA ALA A 146 9.46 34.84 -5.47
C ALA A 146 8.37 33.99 -4.79
N VAL A 147 7.11 34.15 -5.23
CA VAL A 147 5.96 33.38 -4.73
C VAL A 147 5.99 31.96 -5.28
N CYS A 148 6.30 31.78 -6.57
CA CYS A 148 6.44 30.44 -7.16
C CYS A 148 7.61 29.65 -6.56
N SER A 149 8.74 30.30 -6.29
CA SER A 149 9.89 29.68 -5.61
C SER A 149 9.55 29.29 -4.17
N GLN A 150 8.85 30.15 -3.44
CA GLN A 150 8.42 29.86 -2.07
C GLN A 150 7.41 28.70 -2.03
N PHE A 151 6.45 28.68 -2.94
CA PHE A 151 5.45 27.62 -3.06
C PHE A 151 6.09 26.27 -3.40
N ASN A 152 7.05 26.25 -4.32
CA ASN A 152 7.82 25.05 -4.64
C ASN A 152 8.64 24.57 -3.42
N ALA A 153 9.26 25.48 -2.66
CA ALA A 153 10.00 25.12 -1.45
C ALA A 153 9.07 24.55 -0.35
N ASP A 154 7.85 25.08 -0.23
CA ASP A 154 6.85 24.58 0.70
C ASP A 154 6.32 23.19 0.26
N ILE A 155 6.09 22.96 -1.04
CA ILE A 155 5.75 21.62 -1.58
C ILE A 155 6.88 20.61 -1.33
N GLN A 156 8.14 20.99 -1.51
CA GLN A 156 9.27 20.07 -1.26
C GLN A 156 9.41 19.75 0.23
N ARG A 157 9.14 20.71 1.13
CA ARG A 157 9.09 20.44 2.57
C ARG A 157 7.93 19.51 2.94
N GLU A 158 6.76 19.71 2.34
CA GLU A 158 5.61 18.82 2.50
C GLU A 158 5.93 17.41 1.98
N ALA A 159 6.58 17.31 0.82
CA ALA A 159 7.03 16.05 0.22
C ALA A 159 8.00 15.29 1.15
N GLY A 160 8.93 16.01 1.78
CA GLY A 160 9.86 15.47 2.76
C GLY A 160 9.15 14.94 4.01
N ALA A 161 8.25 15.74 4.58
CA ALA A 161 7.45 15.32 5.74
C ALA A 161 6.59 14.09 5.44
N LEU A 162 5.90 14.11 4.30
CA LEU A 162 5.14 12.96 3.79
C LEU A 162 6.05 11.75 3.63
N ASN A 163 7.22 11.91 2.98
CA ASN A 163 8.18 10.82 2.78
C ASN A 163 8.65 10.21 4.11
N ASP A 164 8.92 11.05 5.12
CA ASP A 164 9.32 10.59 6.45
C ASP A 164 8.20 9.83 7.15
N GLU A 165 6.95 10.29 7.05
CA GLU A 165 5.80 9.57 7.58
C GLU A 165 5.57 8.25 6.85
N VAL A 166 5.58 8.26 5.51
CA VAL A 166 5.34 7.06 4.72
C VAL A 166 6.51 6.07 4.82
N SER A 167 7.72 6.53 5.13
CA SER A 167 8.88 5.67 5.40
C SER A 167 8.72 4.82 6.68
N LYS A 168 7.79 5.18 7.58
CA LYS A 168 7.46 4.35 8.76
C LYS A 168 6.63 3.13 8.36
N PHE A 169 5.94 3.18 7.22
CA PHE A 169 5.10 2.09 6.69
C PHE A 169 5.88 1.09 5.81
N LYS A 170 7.17 0.89 6.10
CA LYS A 170 8.00 -0.15 5.45
C LYS A 170 7.46 -1.56 5.67
N LEU A 171 6.77 -1.76 6.79
CA LEU A 171 6.15 -3.02 7.20
C LEU A 171 4.64 -2.90 7.06
N TYR A 172 4.04 -3.79 6.29
CA TYR A 172 2.61 -3.84 6.09
C TYR A 172 2.05 -5.14 6.71
N PRO A 173 1.34 -5.07 7.86
CA PRO A 173 0.73 -6.24 8.46
C PRO A 173 -0.39 -6.78 7.56
N VAL A 174 -0.44 -8.09 7.39
CA VAL A 174 -1.42 -8.79 6.57
C VAL A 174 -2.14 -9.81 7.42
N LEU A 175 -3.47 -9.79 7.35
CA LEU A 175 -4.35 -10.82 7.89
C LEU A 175 -5.10 -11.45 6.73
N ARG A 176 -5.08 -12.78 6.65
CA ARG A 176 -5.85 -13.54 5.66
C ARG A 176 -6.66 -14.61 6.36
N ILE A 177 -7.90 -14.75 5.93
CA ILE A 177 -8.77 -15.88 6.26
C ILE A 177 -9.19 -16.48 4.92
N GLY A 178 -9.13 -17.80 4.82
CA GLY A 178 -9.40 -18.52 3.59
C GLY A 178 -10.17 -19.80 3.86
N LEU A 179 -10.93 -20.24 2.86
CA LEU A 179 -11.60 -21.52 2.83
C LEU A 179 -10.98 -22.32 1.68
N SER A 180 -10.64 -23.58 1.95
CA SER A 180 -9.99 -24.47 0.99
C SER A 180 -10.70 -25.82 0.97
N TYR A 181 -10.61 -26.53 -0.15
CA TYR A 181 -11.19 -27.85 -0.33
C TYR A 181 -10.17 -28.82 -0.92
N LYS A 182 -9.99 -29.98 -0.29
CA LYS A 182 -9.08 -31.03 -0.72
C LYS A 182 -9.87 -32.24 -1.23
N PHE A 183 -9.61 -32.64 -2.48
CA PHE A 183 -10.26 -33.77 -3.16
C PHE A 183 -9.60 -35.13 -2.80
#